data_AF-A0A0F9FM84-F1
#
_entry.id   AF-A0A0F9FM84-F1
#
_cell.length_a   1.000
_cell.length_b   1.000
_cell.length_c   1.000
_cell.angle_alpha   90.00
_cell.angle_beta   90.00
_cell.angle_gamma   90.00
#
_symmetry.space_group_name_H-M   'P 1'
#
loop_
_entity.id
_entity.type
_entity.pdbx_description
1 polymer ?
#
loop_
_entity_poly.entity_id
_entity_poly.type
_entity_poly.pdbx_seq_one_letter_code
_entity_poly.pdbx_strand_id
1 'polypeptide(L)'
;MAKSKSDDGTKGLYLVTCCTSTRTEPPKVRCADMGTGLTMQSALERWLELLGNHDVSVTPPQLYRGVGFHTVTKIADIIGQNNVRVLTGGQGLLSLDTKFVPYDFTSNKNHPGNILDVVTEEPFVIPLWWNMINKALRGTPTPVADLLDAKGTKLVVIALNKFFMKYLQDDMLTAQNIDKLRIVVVGKSRSHVPTQLRQQVLQVDKQSISGTVGNRNDISHRAALLFIRKVALGEVDVGASVEQHQGILGNLSPGPTEHLTQLTPKEVLQRAPDLLEFDSLDQAYQEARRRYGTIGGIIAFRAAWHTSKGQDLVVTKTETKAAKAALSAIEMTNLYTQLDGK
;
A
#
# COMPACT_ATOMS: atom_id res chain seq x y z
N MET A 1 26.84 12.92 -26.16
CA MET A 1 25.73 13.89 -26.24
C MET A 1 24.81 13.66 -25.04
N ALA A 2 24.91 14.51 -24.01
CA ALA A 2 23.94 14.51 -22.92
C ALA A 2 22.60 15.01 -23.49
N LYS A 3 21.57 14.15 -23.54
CA LYS A 3 20.20 14.60 -23.81
C LYS A 3 19.91 15.71 -22.78
N SER A 4 19.70 16.94 -23.26
CA SER A 4 19.14 17.99 -22.41
C SER A 4 17.92 17.41 -21.72
N LYS A 5 17.78 17.59 -20.40
CA LYS A 5 16.59 17.22 -19.61
C LYS A 5 15.39 17.95 -20.21
N SER A 6 14.82 17.38 -21.28
CA SER A 6 13.68 17.90 -22.00
C SER A 6 12.46 17.66 -21.13
N ASP A 7 11.80 18.76 -20.80
CA ASP A 7 10.43 18.90 -20.32
C ASP A 7 9.86 17.72 -19.51
N ASP A 8 9.81 17.94 -18.20
CA ASP A 8 9.31 17.10 -17.12
C ASP A 8 8.11 16.22 -17.51
N GLY A 9 8.38 15.01 -18.02
CA GLY A 9 7.36 14.02 -18.37
C GLY A 9 6.44 13.61 -17.21
N THR A 10 6.72 14.07 -15.99
CA THR A 10 5.88 13.89 -14.81
C THR A 10 5.04 15.12 -14.44
N LYS A 11 5.17 16.22 -15.17
CA LYS A 11 4.42 17.45 -14.90
C LYS A 11 2.91 17.20 -15.02
N GLY A 12 2.20 17.40 -13.91
CA GLY A 12 0.75 17.17 -13.84
C GLY A 12 0.34 15.72 -13.57
N LEU A 13 1.30 14.84 -13.22
CA LEU A 13 1.05 13.49 -12.72
C LEU A 13 0.89 13.52 -11.21
N TYR A 14 -0.23 13.02 -10.70
CA TYR A 14 -0.51 12.89 -9.28
C TYR A 14 -0.69 11.44 -8.84
N LEU A 15 -0.35 11.15 -7.59
CA LEU A 15 -0.71 9.92 -6.90
C LEU A 15 -1.70 10.23 -5.79
N VAL A 16 -2.82 9.53 -5.74
CA VAL A 16 -3.69 9.42 -4.55
C VAL A 16 -3.53 8.03 -3.96
N THR A 17 -3.13 7.97 -2.70
CA THR A 17 -2.83 6.73 -1.98
C THR A 17 -3.46 6.74 -0.59
N CYS A 18 -3.34 5.67 0.18
CA CYS A 18 -3.89 5.59 1.54
C CYS A 18 -2.82 5.64 2.61
N CYS A 19 -3.21 6.10 3.80
CA CYS A 19 -2.42 5.95 5.00
C CYS A 19 -2.16 4.47 5.37
N THR A 20 -1.27 4.26 6.33
CA THR A 20 -0.92 2.96 6.92
C THR A 20 -1.26 2.92 8.41
N SER A 21 -1.54 1.73 8.94
CA SER A 21 -1.75 1.52 10.37
C SER A 21 -0.46 1.58 11.18
N THR A 22 0.70 1.33 10.56
CA THR A 22 1.99 1.35 11.25
C THR A 22 2.52 2.78 11.33
N ARG A 23 2.68 3.30 12.56
CA ARG A 23 3.04 4.70 12.81
C ARG A 23 4.25 4.85 13.73
N THR A 24 4.95 5.97 13.62
CA THR A 24 6.14 6.32 14.42
C THR A 24 5.77 6.92 15.77
N GLU A 25 4.66 7.63 15.85
CA GLU A 25 4.15 8.29 17.06
C GLU A 25 2.79 7.73 17.48
N PRO A 26 2.47 7.73 18.79
CA PRO A 26 1.15 7.36 19.29
C PRO A 26 0.08 8.40 18.87
N PRO A 27 -1.20 8.00 18.80
CA PRO A 27 -2.28 8.95 18.53
C PRO A 27 -2.45 9.92 19.71
N LYS A 28 -2.56 11.22 19.41
CA LYS A 28 -2.91 12.29 20.35
C LYS A 28 -4.43 12.42 20.51
N VAL A 29 -5.16 12.21 19.42
CA VAL A 29 -6.63 12.22 19.37
C VAL A 29 -7.12 10.81 19.08
N ARG A 30 -8.14 10.31 19.79
CA ARG A 30 -8.72 8.99 19.53
C ARG A 30 -10.22 9.08 19.30
N CYS A 31 -10.71 8.24 18.40
CA CYS A 31 -12.13 8.13 18.12
C CYS A 31 -12.94 7.77 19.38
N ALA A 32 -12.37 6.94 20.27
CA ALA A 32 -12.99 6.55 21.53
C ALA A 32 -13.25 7.74 22.49
N ASP A 33 -12.51 8.84 22.35
CA ASP A 33 -12.64 10.01 23.24
C ASP A 33 -13.86 10.88 22.88
N MET A 34 -14.57 10.56 21.78
CA MET A 34 -15.80 11.26 21.38
C MET A 34 -17.04 10.84 22.18
N GLY A 35 -17.00 9.69 22.87
CA GLY A 35 -18.18 9.06 23.46
C GLY A 35 -18.96 8.21 22.44
N THR A 36 -20.14 7.74 22.83
CA THR A 36 -21.05 6.93 21.99
C THR A 36 -22.42 7.60 21.92
N GLY A 37 -23.33 7.10 21.07
CA GLY A 37 -24.66 7.70 20.95
C GLY A 37 -24.69 8.98 20.13
N LEU A 38 -23.79 9.13 19.16
CA LEU A 38 -23.76 10.31 18.30
C LEU A 38 -24.42 10.05 16.93
N THR A 39 -24.92 11.12 16.32
CA THR A 39 -25.14 11.19 14.86
C THR A 39 -23.80 11.41 14.12
N MET A 40 -23.75 11.24 12.80
CA MET A 40 -22.56 11.58 12.01
C MET A 40 -22.16 13.05 12.13
N GLN A 41 -23.15 13.96 12.19
CA GLN A 41 -22.91 15.40 12.31
C GLN A 41 -22.31 15.73 13.69
N SER A 42 -22.92 15.24 14.77
CA SER A 42 -22.39 15.44 16.13
C SER A 42 -21.00 14.80 16.29
N ALA A 43 -20.78 13.63 15.70
CA ALA A 43 -19.47 12.98 15.71
C ALA A 43 -18.42 13.78 14.93
N LEU A 44 -18.78 14.39 13.79
CA LEU A 44 -17.88 15.29 13.05
C LEU A 44 -17.49 16.50 13.90
N GLU A 45 -18.47 17.18 14.50
CA GLU A 45 -18.24 18.37 15.33
C GLU A 45 -17.31 18.03 16.50
N ARG A 46 -17.61 16.93 17.21
CA ARG A 46 -16.77 16.45 18.32
C ARG A 46 -15.37 16.07 17.85
N TRP A 47 -15.25 15.42 16.69
CA TRP A 47 -13.97 15.06 16.11
C TRP A 47 -13.12 16.29 15.78
N LEU A 48 -13.73 17.31 15.16
CA LEU A 48 -13.07 18.57 14.82
C LEU A 48 -12.64 19.34 16.08
N GLU A 49 -13.47 19.35 17.12
CA GLU A 49 -13.13 19.94 18.42
C GLU A 49 -11.88 19.26 19.03
N LEU A 50 -11.87 17.92 19.07
CA LEU A 50 -10.71 17.16 19.55
C LEU A 50 -9.46 17.47 18.73
N LEU A 51 -9.56 17.52 17.39
CA LEU A 51 -8.43 17.89 16.55
C LEU A 51 -7.94 19.33 16.81
N GLY A 52 -8.85 20.28 17.04
CA GLY A 52 -8.52 21.68 17.31
C GLY A 52 -7.81 21.92 18.65
N ASN A 53 -7.96 21.00 19.60
CA ASN A 53 -7.34 21.09 20.93
C ASN A 53 -5.89 20.55 20.98
N HIS A 54 -5.32 20.13 19.85
CA HIS A 54 -3.97 19.58 19.79
C HIS A 54 -3.13 20.21 18.67
N ASP A 55 -1.84 20.39 18.93
CA ASP A 55 -0.91 20.93 17.94
C ASP A 55 -0.72 20.02 16.73
N VAL A 56 -0.80 20.61 15.53
CA VAL A 56 -0.41 19.96 14.26
C VAL A 56 1.10 19.77 14.24
N SER A 57 1.54 18.53 14.44
CA SER A 57 2.96 18.26 14.75
C SER A 57 3.71 17.46 13.69
N VAL A 58 3.02 16.68 12.84
CA VAL A 58 3.68 15.74 11.93
C VAL A 58 3.14 15.80 10.52
N THR A 59 3.98 15.48 9.54
CA THR A 59 3.57 15.26 8.14
C THR A 59 3.38 13.75 7.85
N PRO A 60 2.70 13.36 6.76
CA PRO A 60 2.55 11.95 6.42
C PRO A 60 3.87 11.16 6.35
N PRO A 61 4.97 11.65 5.74
CA PRO A 61 6.28 10.98 5.77
C PRO A 61 6.89 10.83 7.17
N GLN A 62 6.57 11.71 8.11
CA GLN A 62 7.06 11.62 9.49
C GLN A 62 6.27 10.59 10.30
N LEU A 63 4.95 10.50 10.10
CA LEU A 63 4.08 9.62 10.89
C LEU A 63 4.03 8.18 10.34
N TYR A 64 3.85 8.02 9.04
CA TYR A 64 3.52 6.74 8.42
C TYR A 64 4.77 5.95 8.03
N ARG A 65 4.81 4.66 8.40
CA ARG A 65 5.95 3.78 8.14
C ARG A 65 5.57 2.42 7.56
N GLY A 66 6.61 1.65 7.20
CA GLY A 66 6.49 0.33 6.61
C GLY A 66 6.69 0.34 5.09
N VAL A 67 6.81 -0.84 4.50
CA VAL A 67 7.18 -1.02 3.09
C VAL A 67 6.22 -0.30 2.15
N GLY A 68 4.93 -0.34 2.43
CA GLY A 68 3.92 0.36 1.63
C GLY A 68 4.13 1.87 1.59
N PHE A 69 4.39 2.51 2.73
CA PHE A 69 4.58 3.96 2.76
C PHE A 69 5.97 4.37 2.25
N HIS A 70 7.00 3.55 2.48
CA HIS A 70 8.31 3.75 1.84
C HIS A 70 8.25 3.65 0.31
N THR A 71 7.32 2.84 -0.23
CA THR A 71 7.05 2.81 -1.68
C THR A 71 6.42 4.13 -2.15
N VAL A 72 5.54 4.72 -1.34
CA VAL A 72 4.95 6.05 -1.63
C VAL A 72 6.02 7.14 -1.63
N THR A 73 6.98 7.13 -0.69
CA THR A 73 8.08 8.12 -0.70
C THR A 73 8.94 8.00 -1.96
N LYS A 74 9.22 6.76 -2.42
CA LYS A 74 9.91 6.54 -3.71
C LYS A 74 9.14 7.09 -4.91
N ILE A 75 7.81 7.02 -4.87
CA ILE A 75 6.98 7.64 -5.92
C ILE A 75 7.09 9.17 -5.83
N ALA A 76 7.04 9.72 -4.62
CA ALA A 76 7.20 11.16 -4.39
C ALA A 76 8.54 11.69 -4.90
N ASP A 77 9.62 10.91 -4.79
CA ASP A 77 10.94 11.26 -5.34
C ASP A 77 10.93 11.34 -6.88
N ILE A 78 10.01 10.61 -7.54
CA ILE A 78 9.86 10.59 -9.01
C ILE A 78 8.98 11.74 -9.49
N ILE A 79 7.81 11.94 -8.87
CA ILE A 79 6.78 12.88 -9.37
C ILE A 79 6.71 14.20 -8.58
N GLY A 80 7.51 14.34 -7.53
CA GLY A 80 7.48 15.48 -6.59
C GLY A 80 6.52 15.27 -5.42
N GLN A 81 6.92 15.73 -4.23
CA GLN A 81 6.15 15.56 -2.99
C GLN A 81 4.77 16.24 -3.05
N ASN A 82 4.70 17.40 -3.71
CA ASN A 82 3.46 18.18 -3.91
C ASN A 82 2.46 17.50 -4.85
N ASN A 83 2.86 16.41 -5.49
CA ASN A 83 2.02 15.64 -6.40
C ASN A 83 1.52 14.31 -5.78
N VAL A 84 1.82 14.07 -4.51
CA VAL A 84 1.29 12.93 -3.77
C VAL A 84 0.22 13.40 -2.79
N ARG A 85 -0.90 12.69 -2.76
CA ARG A 85 -2.02 12.89 -1.85
C ARG A 85 -2.27 11.61 -1.05
N VAL A 86 -2.37 11.74 0.27
CA VAL A 86 -2.63 10.64 1.20
C VAL A 86 -4.05 10.78 1.75
N LEU A 87 -4.87 9.78 1.45
CA LEU A 87 -6.20 9.62 1.99
C LEU A 87 -6.10 9.14 3.45
N THR A 88 -6.74 9.90 4.33
CA THR A 88 -6.85 9.62 5.76
C THR A 88 -8.32 9.59 6.16
N GLY A 89 -8.74 8.58 6.93
CA GLY A 89 -10.15 8.44 7.32
C GLY A 89 -10.65 9.56 8.24
N GLY A 90 -9.76 10.09 9.10
CA GLY A 90 -10.11 11.10 10.09
C GLY A 90 -9.78 12.54 9.68
N GLN A 91 -8.95 12.78 8.66
CA GLN A 91 -8.54 14.15 8.30
C GLN A 91 -8.58 14.43 6.79
N GLY A 92 -9.33 13.61 6.05
CA GLY A 92 -9.56 13.80 4.63
C GLY A 92 -8.33 13.54 3.76
N LEU A 93 -8.22 14.28 2.66
CA LEU A 93 -7.09 14.21 1.72
C LEU A 93 -5.97 15.16 2.14
N LEU A 94 -4.75 14.63 2.32
CA LEU A 94 -3.56 15.38 2.73
C LEU A 94 -2.50 15.41 1.63
N SER A 95 -1.75 16.49 1.47
CA SER A 95 -0.45 16.44 0.77
C SER A 95 0.64 15.86 1.68
N LEU A 96 1.79 15.45 1.12
CA LEU A 96 2.89 14.92 1.93
C LEU A 96 3.57 15.94 2.85
N ASP A 97 3.40 17.23 2.60
CA ASP A 97 3.92 18.34 3.41
C ASP A 97 2.87 18.91 4.39
N THR A 98 1.60 18.50 4.28
CA THR A 98 0.54 18.95 5.21
C THR A 98 0.82 18.42 6.60
N LYS A 99 1.04 19.33 7.56
CA LYS A 99 1.09 18.97 8.99
C LYS A 99 -0.31 18.64 9.50
N PHE A 100 -0.40 17.65 10.36
CA PHE A 100 -1.65 17.20 10.96
C PHE A 100 -1.45 16.62 12.37
N VAL A 101 -2.55 16.45 13.10
CA VAL A 101 -2.54 15.85 14.44
C VAL A 101 -2.47 14.33 14.33
N PRO A 102 -1.51 13.62 14.96
CA PRO A 102 -1.54 12.15 15.04
C PRO A 102 -2.85 11.68 15.70
N TYR A 103 -3.60 10.81 15.03
CA TYR A 103 -4.95 10.46 15.47
C TYR A 103 -5.25 8.96 15.32
N ASP A 104 -6.10 8.36 16.16
CA ASP A 104 -6.65 7.01 15.97
C ASP A 104 -8.11 7.08 15.52
N PHE A 105 -8.34 6.74 14.25
CA PHE A 105 -9.66 6.67 13.64
C PHE A 105 -9.66 5.61 12.55
N THR A 106 -10.69 4.77 12.56
CA THR A 106 -10.94 3.77 11.51
C THR A 106 -12.43 3.48 11.41
N SER A 107 -12.89 2.93 10.29
CA SER A 107 -14.24 2.35 10.17
C SER A 107 -14.22 0.81 10.15
N ASN A 108 -13.18 0.21 10.73
CA ASN A 108 -13.08 -1.23 10.95
C ASN A 108 -13.67 -1.59 12.33
N LYS A 109 -14.79 -2.33 12.35
CA LYS A 109 -15.51 -2.75 13.56
C LYS A 109 -14.66 -3.48 14.61
N ASN A 110 -13.56 -4.10 14.20
CA ASN A 110 -12.72 -4.89 15.10
C ASN A 110 -11.57 -4.08 15.74
N HIS A 111 -11.58 -2.75 15.61
CA HIS A 111 -10.51 -1.90 16.11
C HIS A 111 -11.04 -0.99 17.24
N PRO A 112 -10.30 -0.77 18.34
CA PRO A 112 -10.77 0.08 19.44
C PRO A 112 -11.10 1.52 19.02
N GLY A 113 -10.32 2.12 18.11
CA GLY A 113 -10.57 3.46 17.57
C GLY A 113 -11.59 3.51 16.42
N ASN A 114 -12.65 2.70 16.43
CA ASN A 114 -13.59 2.65 15.32
C ASN A 114 -14.77 3.62 15.47
N ILE A 115 -15.09 4.33 14.39
CA ILE A 115 -16.18 5.33 14.35
C ILE A 115 -17.58 4.72 14.44
N LEU A 116 -17.71 3.41 14.21
CA LEU A 116 -19.00 2.72 14.20
C LEU A 116 -19.56 2.51 15.61
N ASP A 117 -18.70 2.52 16.63
CA ASP A 117 -19.11 2.49 18.04
C ASP A 117 -19.49 3.87 18.57
N VAL A 118 -19.06 4.94 17.88
CA VAL A 118 -19.37 6.33 18.23
C VAL A 118 -20.70 6.76 17.60
N VAL A 119 -20.86 6.48 16.31
CA VAL A 119 -22.06 6.83 15.54
C VAL A 119 -23.07 5.69 15.62
N THR A 120 -23.99 5.76 16.57
CA THR A 120 -24.96 4.70 16.85
C THR A 120 -26.41 5.13 16.76
N GLU A 121 -26.70 6.44 16.69
CA GLU A 121 -28.07 6.94 16.50
C GLU A 121 -28.55 6.76 15.05
N GLU A 122 -27.63 6.56 14.12
CA GLU A 122 -27.90 6.33 12.70
C GLU A 122 -26.84 5.44 12.04
N PRO A 123 -27.11 4.85 10.87
CA PRO A 123 -26.09 4.11 10.13
C PRO A 123 -24.93 5.02 9.67
N PHE A 124 -23.70 4.65 10.01
CA PHE A 124 -22.53 5.34 9.51
C PHE A 124 -22.33 5.11 8.00
N VAL A 125 -22.30 6.19 7.22
CA VAL A 125 -22.13 6.16 5.76
C VAL A 125 -20.75 6.72 5.38
N ILE A 126 -19.83 5.84 4.98
CA ILE A 126 -18.42 6.20 4.67
C ILE A 126 -18.30 7.35 3.65
N PRO A 127 -18.99 7.33 2.48
CA PRO A 127 -18.91 8.45 1.53
C PRO A 127 -19.41 9.77 2.10
N LEU A 128 -20.47 9.75 2.91
CA LEU A 128 -20.99 10.96 3.54
C LEU A 128 -19.98 11.53 4.54
N TRP A 129 -19.38 10.67 5.39
CA TRP A 129 -18.31 11.08 6.29
C TRP A 129 -17.11 11.68 5.53
N TRP A 130 -16.70 11.07 4.41
CA TRP A 130 -15.64 11.60 3.55
C TRP A 130 -15.94 13.02 3.07
N ASN A 131 -17.15 13.26 2.59
CA ASN A 131 -17.57 14.57 2.11
C ASN A 131 -17.58 15.60 3.24
N MET A 132 -18.12 15.22 4.40
CA MET A 132 -18.20 16.07 5.59
C MET A 132 -16.82 16.49 6.11
N ILE A 133 -15.90 15.53 6.30
CA ILE A 133 -14.57 15.81 6.86
C ILE A 133 -13.71 16.66 5.91
N ASN A 134 -13.79 16.41 4.60
CA ASN A 134 -13.07 17.24 3.62
C ASN A 134 -13.72 18.62 3.48
N LYS A 135 -15.05 18.73 3.53
CA LYS A 135 -15.70 20.04 3.51
C LYS A 135 -15.24 20.90 4.67
N ALA A 136 -15.18 20.32 5.87
CA ALA A 136 -14.74 21.00 7.08
C ALA A 136 -13.25 21.38 7.06
N LEU A 137 -12.37 20.47 6.65
CA LEU A 137 -10.91 20.67 6.76
C LEU A 137 -10.23 21.20 5.49
N ARG A 138 -10.84 21.03 4.32
CA ARG A 138 -10.28 21.38 3.00
C ARG A 138 -11.14 22.37 2.22
N GLY A 139 -12.32 22.72 2.73
CA GLY A 139 -13.25 23.65 2.08
C GLY A 139 -14.07 23.03 0.94
N THR A 140 -13.79 21.78 0.56
CA THR A 140 -14.44 21.06 -0.54
C THR A 140 -14.87 19.65 -0.10
N PRO A 141 -16.08 19.17 -0.48
CA PRO A 141 -16.49 17.81 -0.19
C PRO A 141 -15.85 16.77 -1.12
N THR A 142 -15.34 17.17 -2.28
CA THR A 142 -14.91 16.30 -3.38
C THR A 142 -13.48 16.63 -3.84
N PRO A 143 -12.48 16.54 -2.94
CA PRO A 143 -11.12 16.98 -3.24
C PRO A 143 -10.43 16.16 -4.34
N VAL A 144 -10.88 14.93 -4.63
CA VAL A 144 -10.29 14.13 -5.71
C VAL A 144 -10.87 14.51 -7.07
N ALA A 145 -12.16 14.82 -7.15
CA ALA A 145 -12.75 15.44 -8.33
C ALA A 145 -12.09 16.78 -8.66
N ASP A 146 -11.94 17.65 -7.64
CA ASP A 146 -11.26 18.93 -7.81
C ASP A 146 -9.83 18.75 -8.34
N LEU A 147 -9.12 17.72 -7.88
CA LEU A 147 -7.78 17.39 -8.36
C LEU A 147 -7.78 16.96 -9.83
N LEU A 148 -8.72 16.12 -10.25
CA LEU A 148 -8.87 15.69 -11.66
C LEU A 148 -9.20 16.87 -12.57
N ASP A 149 -10.06 17.78 -12.10
CA ASP A 149 -10.59 18.90 -12.87
C ASP A 149 -9.64 20.11 -12.90
N ALA A 150 -8.63 20.14 -12.04
CA ALA A 150 -7.61 21.17 -12.05
C ALA A 150 -6.88 21.25 -13.40
N LYS A 151 -6.72 22.47 -13.94
CA LYS A 151 -6.11 22.76 -15.25
C LYS A 151 -4.70 22.19 -15.44
N GLY A 152 -3.92 22.10 -14.36
CA GLY A 152 -2.55 21.57 -14.39
C GLY A 152 -2.46 20.05 -14.29
N THR A 153 -3.56 19.38 -13.93
CA THR A 153 -3.61 17.93 -13.79
C THR A 153 -3.79 17.27 -15.15
N LYS A 154 -2.87 16.36 -15.47
CA LYS A 154 -2.89 15.54 -16.68
C LYS A 154 -3.25 14.09 -16.38
N LEU A 155 -2.79 13.56 -15.25
CA LEU A 155 -2.98 12.16 -14.87
C LEU A 155 -3.07 12.03 -13.35
N VAL A 156 -4.08 11.32 -12.85
CA VAL A 156 -4.22 10.98 -11.42
C VAL A 156 -4.25 9.47 -11.26
N VAL A 157 -3.26 8.94 -10.55
CA VAL A 157 -3.11 7.52 -10.26
C VAL A 157 -3.67 7.22 -8.87
N ILE A 158 -4.65 6.32 -8.78
CA ILE A 158 -5.23 5.85 -7.52
C ILE A 158 -4.59 4.51 -7.15
N ALA A 159 -3.95 4.48 -5.98
CA ALA A 159 -3.31 3.29 -5.42
C ALA A 159 -3.87 3.02 -4.02
N LEU A 160 -5.05 2.41 -3.95
CA LEU A 160 -5.79 2.18 -2.71
C LEU A 160 -6.07 0.69 -2.49
N ASN A 161 -6.21 0.31 -1.22
CA ASN A 161 -6.80 -0.97 -0.88
C ASN A 161 -8.35 -0.93 -1.00
N LYS A 162 -8.99 -2.10 -0.92
CA LYS A 162 -10.45 -2.24 -1.05
C LYS A 162 -11.26 -1.42 -0.04
N PHE A 163 -10.68 -1.12 1.12
CA PHE A 163 -11.36 -0.41 2.19
C PHE A 163 -11.41 1.09 1.88
N PHE A 164 -10.29 1.67 1.47
CA PHE A 164 -10.22 3.09 1.12
C PHE A 164 -10.92 3.45 -0.19
N MET A 165 -11.12 2.50 -1.10
CA MET A 165 -11.94 2.72 -2.30
C MET A 165 -13.36 3.20 -1.97
N LYS A 166 -13.92 2.77 -0.83
CA LYS A 166 -15.26 3.18 -0.38
C LYS A 166 -15.38 4.65 -0.01
N TYR A 167 -14.27 5.31 0.34
CA TYR A 167 -14.27 6.74 0.64
C TYR A 167 -14.37 7.58 -0.64
N LEU A 168 -13.66 7.17 -1.69
CA LEU A 168 -13.49 8.00 -2.89
C LEU A 168 -14.48 7.73 -4.01
N GLN A 169 -15.26 6.64 -3.95
CA GLN A 169 -16.08 6.25 -5.10
C GLN A 169 -17.00 7.37 -5.58
N ASP A 170 -17.70 8.06 -4.68
CA ASP A 170 -18.65 9.10 -5.04
C ASP A 170 -17.92 10.39 -5.41
N ASP A 171 -16.86 10.74 -4.68
CA ASP A 171 -15.95 11.85 -5.00
C ASP A 171 -15.43 11.75 -6.44
N MET A 172 -14.82 10.62 -6.83
CA MET A 172 -14.32 10.42 -8.19
C MET A 172 -15.42 10.47 -9.25
N LEU A 173 -16.63 10.00 -8.95
CA LEU A 173 -17.75 10.01 -9.90
C LEU A 173 -18.30 11.41 -10.17
N THR A 174 -17.98 12.40 -9.33
CA THR A 174 -18.37 13.80 -9.56
C THR A 174 -17.40 14.56 -10.48
N ALA A 175 -16.25 13.98 -10.82
CA ALA A 175 -15.24 14.62 -11.65
C ALA A 175 -15.71 14.78 -13.11
N GLN A 176 -15.41 15.94 -13.72
CA GLN A 176 -15.69 16.20 -15.13
C GLN A 176 -14.66 15.53 -16.06
N ASN A 177 -13.39 15.45 -15.60
CA ASN A 177 -12.26 14.93 -16.38
C ASN A 177 -11.88 13.52 -15.91
N ILE A 178 -12.85 12.61 -15.88
CA ILE A 178 -12.66 11.23 -15.43
C ILE A 178 -11.68 10.44 -16.31
N ASP A 179 -11.46 10.88 -17.54
CA ASP A 179 -10.50 10.34 -18.51
C ASP A 179 -9.03 10.50 -18.07
N LYS A 180 -8.75 11.39 -17.11
CA LYS A 180 -7.42 11.55 -16.48
C LYS A 180 -7.17 10.56 -15.34
N LEU A 181 -8.16 9.77 -14.93
CA LEU A 181 -8.08 8.88 -13.79
C LEU A 181 -7.48 7.52 -14.18
N ARG A 182 -6.56 6.98 -13.38
CA ARG A 182 -6.10 5.58 -13.50
C ARG A 182 -6.15 4.89 -12.14
N ILE A 183 -6.92 3.80 -12.04
CA ILE A 183 -7.06 3.02 -10.81
C ILE A 183 -6.21 1.77 -10.93
N VAL A 184 -5.10 1.71 -10.20
CA VAL A 184 -4.17 0.59 -10.26
C VAL A 184 -4.66 -0.53 -9.35
N VAL A 185 -4.93 -1.70 -9.95
CA VAL A 185 -5.39 -2.89 -9.22
C VAL A 185 -4.51 -4.10 -9.55
N VAL A 186 -4.41 -5.03 -8.60
CA VAL A 186 -3.64 -6.26 -8.76
C VAL A 186 -4.53 -7.48 -8.54
N GLY A 187 -4.40 -8.48 -9.43
CA GLY A 187 -5.16 -9.73 -9.39
C GLY A 187 -6.68 -9.48 -9.42
N LYS A 188 -7.43 -10.20 -8.58
CA LYS A 188 -8.90 -10.18 -8.56
C LYS A 188 -9.52 -8.91 -7.92
N SER A 189 -8.72 -7.86 -7.69
CA SER A 189 -9.17 -6.66 -6.96
C SER A 189 -10.09 -5.74 -7.78
N ARG A 190 -10.23 -5.97 -9.10
CA ARG A 190 -11.12 -5.19 -9.98
C ARG A 190 -12.59 -5.20 -9.54
N SER A 191 -13.04 -6.26 -8.88
CA SER A 191 -14.42 -6.36 -8.38
C SER A 191 -14.73 -5.37 -7.26
N HIS A 192 -13.71 -4.80 -6.60
CA HIS A 192 -13.87 -3.77 -5.58
C HIS A 192 -14.00 -2.36 -6.16
N VAL A 193 -13.80 -2.19 -7.46
CA VAL A 193 -13.96 -0.92 -8.15
C VAL A 193 -15.41 -0.79 -8.63
N PRO A 194 -16.10 0.34 -8.35
CA PRO A 194 -17.43 0.62 -8.88
C PRO A 194 -17.48 0.42 -10.40
N THR A 195 -18.58 -0.16 -10.90
CA THR A 195 -18.70 -0.53 -12.33
C THR A 195 -18.44 0.65 -13.26
N GLN A 196 -18.93 1.83 -12.88
CA GLN A 196 -18.77 3.10 -13.58
C GLN A 196 -17.30 3.52 -13.74
N LEU A 197 -16.42 3.11 -12.82
CA LEU A 197 -14.99 3.45 -12.84
C LEU A 197 -14.12 2.33 -13.43
N ARG A 198 -14.70 1.18 -13.81
CA ARG A 198 -13.93 0.01 -14.30
C ARG A 198 -13.23 0.24 -15.63
N GLN A 199 -13.63 1.25 -16.40
CA GLN A 199 -12.95 1.67 -17.61
C GLN A 199 -11.64 2.41 -17.31
N GLN A 200 -11.47 2.95 -16.10
CA GLN A 200 -10.26 3.66 -15.67
C GLN A 200 -9.24 2.72 -14.99
N VAL A 201 -9.51 1.41 -14.96
CA VAL A 201 -8.70 0.45 -14.21
C VAL A 201 -7.48 0.02 -15.02
N LEU A 202 -6.30 0.14 -14.39
CA LEU A 202 -5.06 -0.50 -14.84
C LEU A 202 -4.87 -1.80 -14.06
N GLN A 203 -5.03 -2.92 -14.76
CA GLN A 203 -4.82 -4.25 -14.22
C GLN A 203 -3.33 -4.61 -14.31
N VAL A 204 -2.68 -4.75 -13.16
CA VAL A 204 -1.28 -5.17 -13.08
C VAL A 204 -1.22 -6.64 -12.70
N ASP A 205 -0.36 -7.39 -13.41
CA ASP A 205 -0.07 -8.78 -13.05
C ASP A 205 0.71 -8.81 -11.72
N LYS A 206 0.30 -9.71 -10.84
CA LYS A 206 1.02 -9.97 -9.58
C LYS A 206 2.45 -10.42 -9.85
N GLN A 207 2.72 -11.13 -10.94
CA GLN A 207 4.07 -11.57 -11.31
C GLN A 207 5.00 -10.38 -11.59
N SER A 208 4.51 -9.32 -12.24
CA SER A 208 5.30 -8.11 -12.55
C SER A 208 5.81 -7.36 -11.31
N ILE A 209 5.25 -7.63 -10.14
CA ILE A 209 5.66 -7.03 -8.85
C ILE A 209 6.17 -8.08 -7.85
N SER A 210 6.25 -9.35 -8.22
CA SER A 210 6.63 -10.45 -7.32
C SER A 210 8.06 -10.32 -6.77
N GLY A 211 8.99 -9.76 -7.55
CA GLY A 211 10.38 -9.51 -7.15
C GLY A 211 10.57 -8.29 -6.23
N THR A 212 9.51 -7.55 -5.89
CA THR A 212 9.61 -6.38 -5.02
C THR A 212 9.27 -6.75 -3.58
N VAL A 213 10.10 -6.32 -2.63
CA VAL A 213 9.87 -6.54 -1.20
C VAL A 213 8.54 -5.90 -0.79
N GLY A 214 7.73 -6.64 -0.04
CA GLY A 214 6.43 -6.18 0.44
C GLY A 214 5.51 -7.33 0.83
N ASN A 215 4.30 -6.98 1.24
CA ASN A 215 3.22 -7.91 1.55
C ASN A 215 1.98 -7.57 0.70
N ARG A 216 0.85 -8.19 1.06
CA ARG A 216 -0.42 -8.02 0.31
C ARG A 216 -1.01 -6.61 0.46
N ASN A 217 -0.77 -5.92 1.57
CA ASN A 217 -1.36 -4.61 1.86
C ASN A 217 -0.70 -3.47 1.09
N ASP A 218 0.56 -3.64 0.67
CA ASP A 218 1.32 -2.66 -0.13
C ASP A 218 1.32 -2.96 -1.64
N ILE A 219 0.60 -3.98 -2.07
CA ILE A 219 0.61 -4.46 -3.46
C ILE A 219 0.17 -3.39 -4.46
N SER A 220 -0.81 -2.55 -4.09
CA SER A 220 -1.27 -1.43 -4.92
C SER A 220 -0.22 -0.34 -5.04
N HIS A 221 0.52 -0.03 -3.98
CA HIS A 221 1.59 0.97 -4.01
C HIS A 221 2.75 0.50 -4.88
N ARG A 222 3.11 -0.79 -4.82
CA ARG A 222 4.17 -1.38 -5.66
C ARG A 222 3.78 -1.39 -7.13
N ALA A 223 2.54 -1.73 -7.43
CA ALA A 223 1.98 -1.64 -8.79
C ALA A 223 1.96 -0.19 -9.30
N ALA A 224 1.59 0.78 -8.46
CA ALA A 224 1.62 2.19 -8.81
C ALA A 224 3.05 2.70 -9.06
N LEU A 225 4.03 2.29 -8.24
CA LEU A 225 5.44 2.62 -8.46
C LEU A 225 5.94 2.08 -9.80
N LEU A 226 5.58 0.84 -10.16
CA LEU A 226 5.93 0.26 -11.46
C LEU A 226 5.36 1.10 -12.61
N PHE A 227 4.06 1.42 -12.55
CA PHE A 227 3.40 2.22 -13.58
C PHE A 227 4.00 3.63 -13.69
N ILE A 228 4.13 4.34 -12.57
CA ILE A 228 4.64 5.72 -12.54
C ILE A 228 6.08 5.79 -13.04
N ARG A 229 6.92 4.79 -12.75
CA ARG A 229 8.28 4.72 -13.32
C ARG A 229 8.27 4.67 -14.84
N LYS A 230 7.39 3.89 -15.45
CA LYS A 230 7.29 3.80 -16.92
C LYS A 230 6.88 5.13 -17.54
N VAL A 231 5.91 5.81 -16.93
CA VAL A 231 5.50 7.17 -17.32
C VAL A 231 6.68 8.14 -17.20
N ALA A 232 7.40 8.14 -16.06
CA ALA A 232 8.54 9.00 -15.83
C ALA A 232 9.74 8.73 -16.76
N LEU A 233 9.87 7.50 -17.25
CA LEU A 233 10.86 7.12 -18.27
C LEU A 233 10.44 7.50 -19.70
N GLY A 234 9.23 8.04 -19.88
CA GLY A 234 8.70 8.40 -21.20
C GLY A 234 8.29 7.20 -22.03
N GLU A 235 8.08 6.02 -21.42
CA GLU A 235 7.53 4.85 -22.14
C GLU A 235 6.07 5.09 -22.58
N VAL A 236 5.37 5.99 -21.89
CA VAL A 236 4.04 6.45 -22.23
C VAL A 236 3.82 7.87 -21.73
N ASP A 237 3.08 8.69 -22.49
CA ASP A 237 2.72 10.05 -22.10
C ASP A 237 1.62 10.07 -21.04
N VAL A 238 1.65 11.04 -20.13
CA VAL A 238 0.62 11.22 -19.08
C VAL A 238 -0.80 11.41 -19.63
N GLY A 239 -0.95 11.94 -20.84
CA GLY A 239 -2.23 12.12 -21.54
C GLY A 239 -2.66 10.92 -22.38
N ALA A 240 -1.94 9.80 -22.34
CA ALA A 240 -2.29 8.62 -23.11
C ALA A 240 -3.57 7.94 -22.60
N SER A 241 -4.23 7.18 -23.47
CA SER A 241 -5.47 6.48 -23.15
C SER A 241 -5.26 5.39 -22.08
N VAL A 242 -6.35 4.87 -21.52
CA VAL A 242 -6.27 3.76 -20.56
C VAL A 242 -5.64 2.52 -21.21
N GLU A 243 -5.98 2.24 -22.48
CA GLU A 243 -5.47 1.11 -23.24
C GLU A 243 -3.97 1.22 -23.49
N GLN A 244 -3.47 2.43 -23.80
CA GLN A 244 -2.05 2.69 -23.96
C GLN A 244 -1.30 2.51 -22.64
N HIS A 245 -1.83 3.07 -21.55
CA HIS A 245 -1.31 2.85 -20.19
C HIS A 245 -1.35 1.37 -19.78
N GLN A 246 -2.38 0.62 -20.19
CA GLN A 246 -2.49 -0.81 -19.92
C GLN A 246 -1.48 -1.63 -20.74
N GLY A 247 -1.22 -1.23 -22.00
CA GLY A 247 -0.30 -1.90 -22.91
C GLY A 247 1.14 -1.94 -22.38
N ILE A 248 1.62 -0.85 -21.77
CA ILE A 248 2.97 -0.81 -21.17
C ILE A 248 3.11 -1.70 -19.91
N LEU A 249 1.99 -2.07 -19.29
CA LEU A 249 1.95 -3.00 -18.16
C LEU A 249 1.88 -4.45 -18.62
N GLY A 250 1.22 -4.71 -19.76
CA GLY A 250 1.08 -6.03 -20.37
C GLY A 250 2.29 -6.49 -21.20
N ASN A 251 3.08 -5.55 -21.75
CA ASN A 251 4.31 -5.83 -22.49
C ASN A 251 5.51 -6.15 -21.60
N LEU A 252 5.28 -6.29 -20.30
CA LEU A 252 6.22 -6.98 -19.45
C LEU A 252 6.16 -8.48 -19.79
N SER A 253 6.77 -8.87 -20.92
CA SER A 253 7.57 -10.11 -20.88
C SER A 253 8.32 -10.01 -19.58
N PRO A 254 8.21 -10.98 -18.65
CA PRO A 254 8.89 -10.92 -17.37
C PRO A 254 10.38 -10.72 -17.67
N GLY A 255 10.80 -9.45 -17.70
CA GLY A 255 12.05 -9.05 -18.33
C GLY A 255 13.12 -9.71 -17.51
N PRO A 256 14.01 -10.50 -18.13
CA PRO A 256 14.48 -11.78 -17.60
C PRO A 256 14.38 -11.71 -16.11
N THR A 257 13.27 -12.19 -15.56
CA THR A 257 13.35 -12.70 -14.21
C THR A 257 14.46 -13.70 -14.39
N GLU A 258 15.68 -13.33 -13.98
CA GLU A 258 16.42 -14.24 -13.14
C GLU A 258 15.33 -14.78 -12.25
N HIS A 259 14.86 -15.96 -12.60
CA HIS A 259 14.18 -16.82 -11.67
C HIS A 259 15.26 -16.96 -10.60
N LEU A 260 15.33 -15.99 -9.69
CA LEU A 260 15.67 -16.22 -8.32
C LEU A 260 14.55 -17.17 -7.91
N THR A 261 14.72 -18.43 -8.33
CA THR A 261 14.06 -19.60 -7.80
C THR A 261 14.06 -19.31 -6.33
N GLN A 262 12.87 -19.09 -5.81
CA GLN A 262 12.70 -18.51 -4.49
C GLN A 262 13.38 -19.48 -3.53
N LEU A 263 14.61 -19.14 -3.13
CA LEU A 263 15.46 -20.13 -2.48
C LEU A 263 14.76 -20.51 -1.19
N THR A 264 14.56 -21.80 -1.03
CA THR A 264 14.05 -22.34 0.21
C THR A 264 15.04 -21.97 1.31
N PRO A 265 14.59 -21.76 2.55
CA PRO A 265 15.51 -21.47 3.63
C PRO A 265 16.66 -22.47 3.77
N LYS A 266 16.42 -23.74 3.41
CA LYS A 266 17.45 -24.79 3.35
C LYS A 266 18.51 -24.50 2.28
N GLU A 267 18.11 -24.17 1.06
CA GLU A 267 19.03 -23.82 -0.02
C GLU A 267 19.84 -22.57 0.29
N VAL A 268 19.23 -21.59 0.96
CA VAL A 268 19.92 -20.38 1.43
C VAL A 268 21.03 -20.73 2.41
N LEU A 269 20.72 -21.55 3.43
CA LEU A 269 21.72 -21.97 4.43
C LEU A 269 22.80 -22.88 3.84
N GLN A 270 22.48 -23.65 2.80
CA GLN A 270 23.49 -24.42 2.05
C GLN A 270 24.42 -23.50 1.24
N ARG A 271 23.90 -22.42 0.66
CA ARG A 271 24.69 -21.46 -0.14
C ARG A 271 25.48 -20.47 0.72
N ALA A 272 25.05 -20.22 1.94
CA ALA A 272 25.70 -19.32 2.89
C ALA A 272 25.76 -19.97 4.28
N PRO A 273 26.68 -20.94 4.48
CA PRO A 273 26.87 -21.58 5.77
C PRO A 273 27.34 -20.60 6.85
N ASP A 274 27.99 -19.49 6.46
CA ASP A 274 28.39 -18.40 7.35
C ASP A 274 27.18 -17.75 8.06
N LEU A 275 25.97 -17.88 7.50
CA LEU A 275 24.78 -17.46 8.19
C LEU A 275 24.67 -18.18 9.53
N LEU A 276 25.02 -19.48 9.64
CA LEU A 276 24.92 -20.24 10.90
C LEU A 276 25.83 -19.70 12.01
N GLU A 277 26.83 -18.89 11.70
CA GLU A 277 27.76 -18.34 12.68
C GLU A 277 27.21 -17.12 13.42
N PHE A 278 26.07 -16.56 12.99
CA PHE A 278 25.45 -15.45 13.74
C PHE A 278 24.95 -15.93 15.10
N ASP A 279 25.17 -15.10 16.12
CA ASP A 279 24.69 -15.30 17.49
C ASP A 279 23.16 -15.32 17.60
N SER A 280 22.49 -14.70 16.63
CA SER A 280 21.03 -14.55 16.59
C SER A 280 20.43 -15.02 15.27
N LEU A 281 19.39 -15.84 15.39
CA LEU A 281 18.56 -16.31 14.29
C LEU A 281 17.90 -15.17 13.52
N ASP A 282 17.47 -14.11 14.23
CA ASP A 282 16.84 -12.96 13.61
C ASP A 282 17.85 -12.19 12.77
N GLN A 283 19.07 -11.98 13.27
CA GLN A 283 20.14 -11.32 12.51
C GLN A 283 20.44 -12.08 11.22
N ALA A 284 20.55 -13.40 11.32
CA ALA A 284 20.85 -14.22 10.18
C ALA A 284 19.70 -14.31 9.18
N TYR A 285 18.44 -14.30 9.64
CA TYR A 285 17.29 -14.20 8.75
C TYR A 285 17.27 -12.87 7.99
N GLN A 286 17.57 -11.76 8.67
CA GLN A 286 17.67 -10.46 8.00
C GLN A 286 18.80 -10.43 6.99
N GLU A 287 19.97 -10.97 7.33
CA GLU A 287 21.12 -11.05 6.43
C GLU A 287 20.84 -11.95 5.23
N ALA A 288 20.19 -13.08 5.45
CA ALA A 288 19.78 -14.01 4.42
C ALA A 288 18.74 -13.36 3.46
N ARG A 289 17.78 -12.59 3.98
CA ARG A 289 16.86 -11.79 3.15
C ARG A 289 17.58 -10.68 2.39
N ARG A 290 18.59 -10.06 3.00
CA ARG A 290 19.40 -9.02 2.36
C ARG A 290 20.18 -9.58 1.17
N ARG A 291 20.78 -10.77 1.32
CA ARG A 291 21.60 -11.43 0.28
C ARG A 291 20.77 -12.08 -0.82
N TYR A 292 19.65 -12.73 -0.48
CA TYR A 292 18.92 -13.62 -1.38
C TYR A 292 17.47 -13.18 -1.67
N GLY A 293 17.03 -12.05 -1.13
CA GLY A 293 15.68 -11.53 -1.34
C GLY A 293 14.61 -12.24 -0.49
N THR A 294 13.57 -12.76 -1.12
CA THR A 294 12.44 -13.37 -0.40
C THR A 294 12.69 -14.85 -0.16
N ILE A 295 13.03 -15.22 1.08
CA ILE A 295 13.46 -16.58 1.46
C ILE A 295 12.48 -17.24 2.44
N GLY A 296 11.31 -17.66 1.95
CA GLY A 296 10.25 -18.22 2.79
C GLY A 296 9.84 -17.33 3.97
N GLY A 297 8.98 -17.86 4.84
CA GLY A 297 8.63 -17.20 6.10
C GLY A 297 9.72 -17.40 7.16
N ILE A 298 9.82 -16.49 8.13
CA ILE A 298 10.78 -16.59 9.25
C ILE A 298 10.66 -17.91 10.02
N ILE A 299 9.45 -18.50 10.10
CA ILE A 299 9.21 -19.80 10.73
C ILE A 299 9.90 -20.93 9.95
N ALA A 300 9.81 -20.92 8.62
CA ALA A 300 10.46 -21.92 7.78
C ALA A 300 12.00 -21.75 7.83
N PHE A 301 12.48 -20.51 7.89
CA PHE A 301 13.90 -20.22 8.08
C PHE A 301 14.39 -20.67 9.45
N ARG A 302 13.63 -20.39 10.51
CA ARG A 302 13.93 -20.87 11.86
C ARG A 302 14.03 -22.38 11.90
N ALA A 303 13.11 -23.06 11.22
CA ALA A 303 13.11 -24.52 11.16
C ALA A 303 14.39 -25.05 10.49
N ALA A 304 14.71 -24.54 9.29
CA ALA A 304 15.91 -24.94 8.56
C ALA A 304 17.20 -24.64 9.32
N TRP A 305 17.26 -23.48 10.00
CA TRP A 305 18.39 -23.04 10.79
C TRP A 305 18.75 -24.01 11.93
N HIS A 306 17.78 -24.36 12.77
CA HIS A 306 18.02 -25.27 13.89
C HIS A 306 18.38 -26.66 13.40
N THR A 307 17.72 -27.15 12.34
CA THR A 307 18.10 -28.40 11.68
C THR A 307 19.55 -28.37 11.19
N SER A 308 20.00 -27.27 10.58
CA SER A 308 21.39 -27.11 10.13
C SER A 308 22.39 -27.02 11.28
N LYS A 309 22.01 -26.52 12.47
CA LYS A 309 22.84 -26.53 13.68
C LYS A 309 22.82 -27.86 14.45
N GLY A 310 22.08 -28.86 13.98
CA GLY A 310 21.88 -30.13 14.72
C GLY A 310 21.13 -29.92 16.04
N GLN A 311 20.38 -28.82 16.18
CA GLN A 311 19.62 -28.52 17.37
C GLN A 311 18.18 -29.01 17.19
N ASP A 312 17.68 -29.74 18.18
CA ASP A 312 16.25 -30.05 18.25
C ASP A 312 15.47 -28.75 18.43
N LEU A 313 14.43 -28.63 17.62
CA LEU A 313 13.52 -27.49 17.63
C LEU A 313 12.70 -27.54 18.92
N VAL A 314 13.15 -26.83 19.95
CA VAL A 314 12.36 -26.54 21.17
C VAL A 314 11.31 -25.49 20.79
N VAL A 315 10.27 -25.93 20.08
CA VAL A 315 9.15 -25.09 19.66
C VAL A 315 7.94 -25.39 20.52
N THR A 316 7.15 -24.36 20.78
CA THR A 316 5.80 -24.55 21.29
C THR A 316 5.01 -25.45 20.33
N LYS A 317 4.09 -26.30 20.82
CA LYS A 317 3.29 -27.24 19.99
C LYS A 317 2.69 -26.58 18.74
N THR A 318 2.32 -25.31 18.83
CA THR A 318 1.73 -24.50 17.76
C THR A 318 2.73 -24.20 16.64
N GLU A 319 3.97 -23.85 16.98
CA GLU A 319 5.02 -23.55 16.01
C GLU A 319 5.53 -24.82 15.32
N THR A 320 5.52 -25.97 16.01
CA THR A 320 5.90 -27.26 15.41
C THR A 320 4.99 -27.66 14.25
N LYS A 321 3.67 -27.43 14.37
CA LYS A 321 2.71 -27.74 13.31
C LYS A 321 2.91 -26.84 12.09
N ALA A 322 3.16 -25.56 12.32
CA ALA A 322 3.43 -24.59 11.25
C ALA A 322 4.77 -24.87 10.55
N ALA A 323 5.82 -25.20 11.30
CA ALA A 323 7.15 -25.54 10.77
C ALA A 323 7.11 -26.85 9.97
N LYS A 324 6.47 -27.91 10.49
CA LYS A 324 6.30 -29.18 9.76
C LYS A 324 5.50 -28.99 8.48
N ALA A 325 4.38 -28.25 8.54
CA ALA A 325 3.59 -27.96 7.35
C ALA A 325 4.39 -27.15 6.31
N ALA A 326 5.20 -26.19 6.74
CA ALA A 326 6.04 -25.41 5.84
C ALA A 326 7.15 -26.25 5.18
N LEU A 327 7.80 -27.14 5.94
CA LEU A 327 8.83 -28.05 5.41
C LEU A 327 8.24 -29.07 4.43
N SER A 328 7.12 -29.71 4.78
CA SER A 328 6.44 -30.65 3.88
C SER A 328 5.91 -29.99 2.61
N ALA A 329 5.45 -28.74 2.69
CA ALA A 329 5.04 -27.98 1.50
C ALA A 329 6.22 -27.68 0.56
N ILE A 330 7.41 -27.43 1.11
CA ILE A 330 8.64 -27.24 0.34
C ILE A 330 9.05 -28.55 -0.34
N GLU A 331 9.05 -29.67 0.38
CA GLU A 331 9.42 -30.98 -0.16
C GLU A 331 8.47 -31.43 -1.29
N MET A 332 7.17 -31.24 -1.12
CA MET A 332 6.17 -31.52 -2.15
C MET A 332 6.39 -30.66 -3.41
N THR A 333 6.70 -29.37 -3.25
CA THR A 333 6.94 -28.46 -4.39
C THR A 333 8.16 -28.87 -5.21
N ASN A 334 9.22 -29.34 -4.56
CA ASN A 334 10.42 -29.86 -5.23
C ASN A 334 10.13 -31.16 -5.98
N LEU A 335 9.25 -32.02 -5.45
CA LEU A 335 8.84 -33.27 -6.11
C LEU A 335 8.05 -33.01 -7.39
N TYR A 336 7.09 -32.07 -7.36
CA TYR A 336 6.32 -31.70 -8.55
C TYR A 336 7.17 -31.06 -9.64
N THR A 337 8.12 -30.19 -9.26
CA THR A 337 9.03 -29.54 -10.22
C THR A 337 9.96 -30.55 -10.92
N GLN A 338 10.30 -31.67 -10.26
CA GLN A 338 11.06 -32.77 -10.87
C GLN A 338 10.21 -33.67 -11.79
N LEU A 339 8.89 -33.71 -11.61
CA LEU A 339 7.98 -34.51 -12.42
C LEU A 339 7.52 -33.76 -13.69
N ASP A 340 7.37 -32.44 -13.64
CA ASP A 340 6.98 -31.59 -14.78
C ASP A 340 8.16 -31.25 -15.73
N GLY A 341 9.39 -31.65 -15.38
CA GLY A 341 10.61 -31.44 -16.18
C GLY A 341 11.07 -32.65 -16.99
N LYS A 342 10.23 -33.68 -17.16
CA LYS A 342 10.44 -34.85 -18.03
C LYS A 342 9.41 -34.88 -19.14
#